data_AF-A0A0B2UGV8-F1
#
_entry.id   AF-A0A0B2UGV8-F1
#
_cell.length_a   1.000
_cell.length_b   1.000
_cell.length_c   1.000
_cell.angle_alpha   90.00
_cell.angle_beta   90.00
_cell.angle_gamma   90.00
#
_symmetry.space_group_name_H-M   'P 1'
#
loop_
_entity.id
_entity.type
_entity.pdbx_description
1 polymer ?
#
loop_
_entity_poly.entity_id
_entity_poly.type
_entity_poly.pdbx_seq_one_letter_code
_entity_poly.pdbx_strand_id
1 'polypeptide(L)'
;MEKDAFAKRFVDAYRRRKELHNLRRMACERINKKMVDQQVLRRAIEKSKGMNTSDLQQSQTEQAAIFGTGAYRLSLIEIGRLPTEDPERFHTETAIYPIGYACRKKYRGHDTYNKRSRDRILYICSVDAEKGPVITADDGREWHGPGMWEQFVNSIGNVVEYKNMEEFFGFINPMLAKKIESLGDVSICKRYIPWNKRAKLSSM
;
A
#
# COMPACT_ATOMS: atom_id res chain seq x y z
N MET A 1 -31.56 12.72 44.36
CA MET A 1 -32.33 12.20 43.21
C MET A 1 -31.79 12.67 41.86
N GLU A 2 -31.44 13.95 41.65
CA GLU A 2 -30.95 14.43 40.33
C GLU A 2 -29.60 13.86 39.88
N LYS A 3 -28.66 13.60 40.81
CA LYS A 3 -27.33 13.05 40.49
C LYS A 3 -27.40 11.63 39.89
N ASP A 4 -28.33 10.80 40.35
CA ASP A 4 -28.50 9.43 39.86
C ASP A 4 -29.14 9.40 38.46
N ALA A 5 -30.04 10.35 38.17
CA ALA A 5 -30.62 10.51 36.84
C ALA A 5 -29.57 10.92 35.80
N PHE A 6 -28.63 11.79 36.18
CA PHE A 6 -27.53 12.21 35.32
C PHE A 6 -26.53 11.08 35.05
N ALA A 7 -26.14 10.35 36.10
CA ALA A 7 -25.25 9.19 35.98
C ALA A 7 -25.84 8.12 35.05
N LYS A 8 -27.15 7.83 35.18
CA LYS A 8 -27.85 6.89 34.30
C LYS A 8 -27.84 7.34 32.84
N ARG A 9 -28.17 8.61 32.57
CA ARG A 9 -28.11 9.19 31.21
C ARG A 9 -26.73 9.10 30.59
N PHE A 10 -25.67 9.33 31.38
CA PHE A 10 -24.30 9.22 30.90
C PHE A 10 -23.94 7.78 30.50
N VAL A 11 -24.26 6.80 31.36
CA VAL A 11 -24.00 5.38 31.07
C VAL A 11 -24.76 4.92 29.83
N ASP A 12 -26.02 5.32 29.70
CA ASP A 12 -26.85 4.97 28.54
C ASP A 12 -26.30 5.60 27.24
N ALA A 13 -25.88 6.87 27.29
CA ALA A 13 -25.25 7.54 26.16
C ALA A 13 -23.91 6.88 25.76
N TYR A 14 -23.09 6.50 26.73
CA TYR A 14 -21.83 5.80 26.50
C TYR A 14 -22.06 4.42 25.86
N ARG A 15 -23.02 3.64 26.37
CA ARG A 15 -23.38 2.33 25.82
C ARG A 15 -23.87 2.47 24.38
N ARG A 16 -24.76 3.43 24.13
CA ARG A 16 -25.29 3.71 22.78
C ARG A 16 -24.19 4.15 21.81
N ARG A 17 -23.23 4.97 22.25
CA ARG A 17 -22.06 5.34 21.44
C ARG A 17 -21.23 4.12 21.04
N LYS A 18 -20.99 3.20 21.99
CA LYS A 18 -20.24 1.96 21.75
C LYS A 18 -20.96 1.04 20.76
N GLU A 19 -22.28 0.90 20.90
CA GLU A 19 -23.12 0.14 19.96
C GLU A 19 -23.06 0.73 18.55
N LEU A 20 -23.23 2.05 18.41
CA LEU A 20 -23.14 2.75 17.12
C LEU A 20 -21.76 2.59 16.48
N HIS A 21 -20.69 2.64 17.27
CA HIS A 21 -19.33 2.40 16.77
C HIS A 21 -19.16 0.98 16.22
N ASN A 22 -19.70 -0.03 16.93
CA ASN A 22 -19.66 -1.42 16.46
C ASN A 22 -20.49 -1.62 15.19
N LEU A 23 -21.68 -1.02 15.11
CA LEU A 23 -22.52 -1.05 13.91
C LEU A 23 -21.81 -0.41 12.71
N ARG A 24 -21.16 0.75 12.91
CA ARG A 24 -20.36 1.39 11.88
C ARG A 24 -19.23 0.48 11.39
N ARG A 25 -18.49 -0.15 12.31
CA ARG A 25 -17.40 -1.09 11.95
C ARG A 25 -17.91 -2.25 11.10
N MET A 26 -19.00 -2.90 11.52
CA MET A 26 -19.59 -4.01 10.76
C MET A 26 -20.14 -3.56 9.40
N ALA A 27 -20.69 -2.34 9.31
CA ALA A 27 -21.15 -1.78 8.04
C ALA A 27 -19.97 -1.55 7.08
N CYS A 28 -18.85 -1.02 7.57
CA CYS A 28 -17.63 -0.85 6.77
C CYS A 28 -17.08 -2.20 6.27
N GLU A 29 -17.00 -3.21 7.14
CA GLU A 29 -16.56 -4.57 6.76
C GLU A 29 -17.45 -5.17 5.66
N ARG A 30 -18.78 -5.02 5.79
CA ARG A 30 -19.74 -5.45 4.77
C ARG A 30 -19.57 -4.70 3.45
N ILE A 31 -19.34 -3.39 3.48
CA ILE A 31 -19.11 -2.57 2.28
C ILE A 31 -17.83 -3.04 1.58
N ASN A 32 -16.74 -3.22 2.32
CA ASN A 32 -15.48 -3.72 1.77
C ASN A 32 -15.64 -5.09 1.11
N LYS A 33 -16.37 -6.02 1.76
CA LYS A 33 -16.67 -7.33 1.15
C LYS A 33 -17.42 -7.17 -0.17
N LYS A 34 -18.46 -6.34 -0.21
CA LYS A 34 -19.22 -6.06 -1.44
C LYS A 34 -18.37 -5.40 -2.53
N MET A 35 -17.43 -4.53 -2.16
CA MET A 35 -16.49 -3.92 -3.11
C MET A 35 -15.55 -4.95 -3.73
N VAL A 36 -15.03 -5.89 -2.94
CA VAL A 36 -14.23 -7.01 -3.45
C VAL A 36 -15.06 -7.88 -4.40
N ASP A 37 -16.28 -8.24 -4.01
CA ASP A 37 -17.19 -9.03 -4.85
C ASP A 37 -17.50 -8.29 -6.17
N GLN A 38 -17.75 -6.98 -6.12
CA GLN A 38 -17.99 -6.14 -7.30
C GLN A 38 -16.77 -6.11 -8.23
N GLN A 39 -15.55 -6.03 -7.70
CA GLN A 39 -14.33 -6.10 -8.51
C GLN A 39 -14.16 -7.47 -9.17
N VAL A 40 -14.48 -8.56 -8.46
CA VAL A 40 -14.43 -9.92 -9.02
C VAL A 40 -15.44 -10.08 -10.15
N LEU A 41 -16.68 -9.64 -9.94
CA LEU A 41 -17.74 -9.70 -10.96
C LEU A 41 -17.42 -8.82 -12.17
N ARG A 42 -16.91 -7.61 -11.94
CA ARG A 42 -16.48 -6.71 -13.02
C ARG A 42 -15.40 -7.38 -13.89
N ARG A 43 -14.39 -8.00 -13.28
CA ARG A 43 -13.35 -8.75 -14.01
C ARG A 43 -13.92 -9.95 -14.77
N ALA A 44 -14.91 -10.65 -14.21
CA ALA A 44 -15.57 -11.76 -14.89
C ALA A 44 -16.37 -11.28 -16.13
N ILE A 45 -17.10 -10.17 -16.00
CA ILE A 45 -17.86 -9.56 -17.10
C ILE A 45 -16.91 -9.04 -18.19
N GLU A 46 -15.83 -8.35 -17.81
CA GLU A 46 -14.81 -7.86 -18.75
C GLU A 46 -14.16 -9.04 -19.51
N LYS A 47 -13.86 -10.15 -18.83
CA LYS A 47 -13.38 -11.38 -19.47
C LYS A 47 -14.40 -12.01 -20.43
N SER A 48 -15.69 -11.93 -20.13
CA SER A 48 -16.74 -12.49 -20.99
C SER A 48 -17.03 -11.65 -22.24
N LYS A 49 -16.74 -10.34 -22.22
CA LYS A 49 -16.99 -9.43 -23.35
C LYS A 49 -15.90 -9.48 -24.44
N GLY A 50 -14.78 -10.17 -24.21
CA GLY A 50 -13.62 -10.22 -25.11
C GLY A 50 -13.37 -11.56 -25.79
N MET A 51 -14.37 -12.44 -25.93
CA MET A 51 -14.19 -13.76 -26.57
C MET A 51 -14.08 -13.67 -28.09
N ASN A 52 -12.89 -13.35 -28.60
CA ASN A 52 -12.38 -13.91 -29.84
C ASN A 52 -11.33 -14.98 -29.49
N THR A 53 -11.59 -16.21 -29.91
CA THR A 53 -10.94 -17.46 -29.47
C THR A 53 -9.52 -17.69 -29.98
N SER A 54 -8.85 -16.66 -30.52
CA SER A 54 -7.45 -16.73 -30.98
C SER A 54 -6.41 -16.14 -30.02
N ASP A 55 -6.82 -15.37 -29.01
CA ASP A 55 -5.90 -14.64 -28.11
C ASP A 55 -5.62 -15.36 -26.78
N LEU A 56 -6.16 -16.58 -26.61
CA LEU A 56 -6.02 -17.40 -25.38
C LEU A 56 -4.59 -17.87 -25.09
N GLN A 57 -3.61 -17.61 -25.98
CA GLN A 57 -2.19 -17.78 -25.70
C GLN A 57 -1.44 -16.46 -25.45
N GLN A 58 -2.06 -15.29 -25.62
CA GLN A 58 -1.40 -13.98 -25.46
C GLN A 58 -1.85 -13.18 -24.22
N SER A 59 -3.02 -13.45 -23.63
CA SER A 59 -3.56 -12.62 -22.53
C SER A 59 -3.23 -13.09 -21.10
N GLN A 60 -2.12 -13.82 -20.88
CA GLN A 60 -1.53 -13.97 -19.52
C GLN A 60 -0.61 -12.80 -19.13
N THR A 61 -0.55 -11.74 -19.95
CA THR A 61 0.53 -10.78 -19.85
C THR A 61 0.13 -9.36 -20.27
N GLU A 62 -0.85 -8.75 -19.58
CA GLU A 62 -0.64 -7.33 -19.27
C GLU A 62 0.46 -7.32 -18.21
N GLN A 63 1.70 -7.30 -18.69
CA GLN A 63 2.92 -7.40 -17.90
C GLN A 63 2.96 -6.18 -16.96
N ALA A 64 2.35 -6.31 -15.78
CA ALA A 64 2.60 -5.43 -14.65
C ALA A 64 4.11 -5.28 -14.56
N ALA A 65 4.63 -4.08 -14.85
CA ALA A 65 6.07 -3.88 -15.02
C ALA A 65 6.79 -4.45 -13.80
N ILE A 66 7.62 -5.47 -14.05
CA ILE A 66 8.30 -6.20 -12.99
C ILE A 66 9.63 -5.49 -12.76
N PHE A 67 9.85 -5.04 -11.54
CA PHE A 67 11.09 -4.40 -11.13
C PHE A 67 11.85 -5.30 -10.16
N GLY A 68 13.17 -5.34 -10.29
CA GLY A 68 14.06 -6.10 -9.41
C GLY A 68 14.13 -7.61 -9.69
N THR A 69 15.02 -8.30 -8.97
CA THR A 69 15.28 -9.74 -9.08
C THR A 69 15.17 -10.43 -7.72
N GLY A 70 14.85 -11.72 -7.71
CA GLY A 70 14.81 -12.54 -6.49
C GLY A 70 13.92 -11.95 -5.38
N ALA A 71 14.51 -11.67 -4.22
CA ALA A 71 13.79 -11.05 -3.10
C ALA A 71 13.33 -9.62 -3.41
N TYR A 72 14.06 -8.84 -4.20
CA TYR A 72 13.70 -7.45 -4.53
C TYR A 72 12.62 -7.32 -5.62
N ARG A 73 12.10 -8.45 -6.10
CA ARG A 73 11.11 -8.48 -7.16
C ARG A 73 9.77 -7.91 -6.69
N LEU A 74 9.24 -6.95 -7.44
CA LEU A 74 7.91 -6.40 -7.27
C LEU A 74 7.21 -6.27 -8.63
N SER A 75 5.88 -6.24 -8.61
CA SER A 75 5.05 -6.00 -9.79
C SER A 75 4.30 -4.70 -9.61
N LEU A 76 4.62 -3.69 -10.41
CA LEU A 76 3.94 -2.41 -10.38
C LEU A 76 2.49 -2.56 -10.88
N ILE A 77 1.53 -2.07 -10.10
CA ILE A 77 0.12 -2.01 -10.48
C ILE A 77 -0.19 -0.63 -11.03
N GLU A 78 0.06 0.42 -10.24
CA GLU A 78 -0.19 1.81 -10.57
C GLU A 78 1.00 2.67 -10.15
N ILE A 79 1.41 3.60 -11.01
CA ILE A 79 2.56 4.48 -10.74
C ILE A 79 2.17 5.70 -9.88
N GLY A 80 0.89 6.08 -9.89
CA GLY A 80 0.39 7.26 -9.21
C GLY A 80 0.73 8.58 -9.92
N ARG A 81 0.64 9.67 -9.17
CA ARG A 81 0.95 11.05 -9.61
C ARG A 81 1.86 11.74 -8.60
N LEU A 82 2.60 12.76 -9.05
CA LEU A 82 3.40 13.57 -8.15
C LEU A 82 2.49 14.30 -7.14
N PRO A 83 2.93 14.46 -5.88
CA PRO A 83 2.18 15.18 -4.86
C PRO A 83 2.17 16.69 -5.17
N THR A 84 0.98 17.27 -5.33
CA THR A 84 0.82 18.71 -5.67
C THR A 84 0.40 19.58 -4.50
N GLU A 85 -0.39 19.04 -3.56
CA GLU A 85 -0.99 19.82 -2.46
C GLU A 85 -0.05 19.96 -1.26
N ASP A 86 0.62 18.88 -0.88
CA ASP A 86 1.59 18.84 0.23
C ASP A 86 2.84 18.04 -0.19
N PRO A 87 3.67 18.57 -1.11
CA PRO A 87 4.81 17.83 -1.62
C PRO A 87 5.85 17.50 -0.53
N GLU A 88 5.95 18.31 0.53
CA GLU A 88 6.97 18.16 1.58
C GLU A 88 6.80 16.88 2.41
N ARG A 89 5.57 16.39 2.55
CA ARG A 89 5.24 15.14 3.24
C ARG A 89 5.54 13.89 2.42
N PHE A 90 5.60 14.02 1.09
CA PHE A 90 5.65 12.89 0.15
C PHE A 90 6.99 12.78 -0.59
N HIS A 91 8.09 13.19 0.06
CA HIS A 91 9.43 12.87 -0.42
C HIS A 91 10.46 12.86 0.71
N THR A 92 11.53 12.11 0.47
CA THR A 92 12.82 12.19 1.16
C THR A 92 13.90 12.62 0.17
N GLU A 93 15.15 12.66 0.61
CA GLU A 93 16.29 12.87 -0.29
C GLU A 93 16.41 11.75 -1.34
N THR A 94 15.95 10.54 -1.00
CA THR A 94 16.17 9.32 -1.77
C THR A 94 14.92 8.80 -2.50
N ALA A 95 13.72 9.25 -2.16
CA ALA A 95 12.50 8.80 -2.81
C ALA A 95 11.44 9.90 -2.90
N ILE A 96 10.66 9.86 -3.97
CA ILE A 96 9.35 10.52 -4.06
C ILE A 96 8.30 9.44 -3.81
N TYR A 97 7.26 9.77 -3.06
CA TYR A 97 6.10 8.90 -2.79
C TYR A 97 4.92 9.38 -3.64
N PRO A 98 4.69 8.81 -4.84
CA PRO A 98 3.64 9.29 -5.73
C PRO A 98 2.27 8.91 -5.17
N ILE A 99 1.34 9.86 -5.09
CA ILE A 99 -0.02 9.60 -4.60
C ILE A 99 -0.74 8.66 -5.58
N GLY A 100 -1.34 7.60 -5.06
CA GLY A 100 -1.96 6.54 -5.86
C GLY A 100 -0.97 5.50 -6.39
N TYR A 101 0.30 5.54 -5.98
CA TYR A 101 1.23 4.45 -6.25
C TYR A 101 0.71 3.15 -5.64
N ALA A 102 0.84 2.04 -6.37
CA ALA A 102 0.55 0.70 -5.88
C ALA A 102 1.44 -0.36 -6.55
N CYS A 103 2.01 -1.25 -5.74
CA CYS A 103 2.73 -2.43 -6.24
C CYS A 103 2.41 -3.69 -5.43
N ARG A 104 2.59 -4.84 -6.08
CA ARG A 104 2.48 -6.19 -5.49
C ARG A 104 3.85 -6.72 -5.14
N LYS A 105 3.96 -7.32 -3.96
CA LYS A 105 5.20 -7.93 -3.49
C LYS A 105 4.94 -9.23 -2.76
N LYS A 106 5.64 -10.31 -3.13
CA LYS A 106 5.61 -11.57 -2.39
C LYS A 106 6.73 -11.60 -1.37
N TYR A 107 6.41 -11.75 -0.10
CA TYR A 107 7.39 -11.68 0.97
C TYR A 107 7.02 -12.56 2.18
N ARG A 108 7.80 -12.50 3.26
CA ARG A 108 7.63 -13.33 4.48
C ARG A 108 6.26 -13.07 5.10
N GLY A 109 5.61 -14.12 5.64
CA GLY A 109 4.38 -13.96 6.41
C GLY A 109 4.60 -13.24 7.74
N HIS A 110 3.58 -12.54 8.23
CA HIS A 110 3.60 -11.93 9.56
C HIS A 110 3.18 -12.92 10.66
N ASP A 111 3.46 -12.56 11.91
CA ASP A 111 3.25 -13.28 13.16
C ASP A 111 1.84 -13.89 13.33
N THR A 112 0.81 -13.17 12.92
CA THR A 112 -0.60 -13.63 13.02
C THR A 112 -1.09 -14.39 11.78
N TYR A 113 -0.23 -14.69 10.80
CA TYR A 113 -0.65 -15.35 9.57
C TYR A 113 -0.83 -16.86 9.79
N ASN A 114 -2.10 -17.29 9.89
CA ASN A 114 -2.49 -18.63 10.31
C ASN A 114 -2.28 -19.76 9.27
N LYS A 115 -1.59 -19.53 8.14
CA LYS A 115 -1.26 -20.60 7.19
C LYS A 115 0.14 -21.15 7.47
N ARG A 116 0.22 -22.45 7.80
CA ARG A 116 1.40 -23.29 8.07
C ARG A 116 2.65 -22.80 7.28
N SER A 117 3.57 -22.07 7.92
CA SER A 117 4.45 -21.11 7.23
C SER A 117 5.83 -21.64 6.81
N ARG A 118 5.93 -22.05 5.53
CA ARG A 118 7.13 -21.77 4.70
C ARG A 118 6.82 -20.86 3.51
N ASP A 119 5.55 -20.58 3.27
CA ASP A 119 5.12 -19.85 2.07
C ASP A 119 5.20 -18.34 2.25
N ARG A 120 5.71 -17.68 1.21
CA ARG A 120 5.66 -16.22 1.08
C ARG A 120 4.22 -15.78 0.82
N ILE A 121 3.77 -14.72 1.47
CA ILE A 121 2.45 -14.13 1.29
C ILE A 121 2.51 -12.90 0.40
N LEU A 122 1.36 -12.45 -0.08
CA LEU A 122 1.26 -11.27 -0.93
C LEU A 122 1.01 -10.02 -0.09
N TYR A 123 1.78 -8.98 -0.37
CA TYR A 123 1.58 -7.62 0.12
C TYR A 123 1.26 -6.68 -1.04
N ILE A 124 0.43 -5.68 -0.75
CA ILE A 124 0.23 -4.49 -1.57
C ILE A 124 0.91 -3.33 -0.85
N CYS A 125 1.90 -2.71 -1.50
CA CYS A 125 2.51 -1.47 -1.03
C CYS A 125 1.87 -0.32 -1.81
N SER A 126 1.29 0.66 -1.13
CA SER A 126 0.60 1.78 -1.77
C SER A 126 0.87 3.11 -1.09
N VAL A 127 0.61 4.21 -1.78
CA VAL A 127 0.73 5.56 -1.22
C VAL A 127 -0.62 6.25 -1.31
N ASP A 128 -1.23 6.46 -0.16
CA ASP A 128 -2.51 7.14 0.03
C ASP A 128 -2.31 8.63 0.30
N ALA A 129 -3.23 9.47 -0.19
CA ALA A 129 -3.13 10.93 -0.05
C ALA A 129 -3.26 11.40 1.42
N GLU A 130 -4.02 10.69 2.25
CA GLU A 130 -4.25 11.08 3.64
C GLU A 130 -3.29 10.35 4.58
N LYS A 131 -3.13 9.05 4.39
CA LYS A 131 -2.33 8.17 5.26
C LYS A 131 -0.83 8.18 4.92
N GLY A 132 -0.46 8.55 3.70
CA GLY A 132 0.90 8.37 3.19
C GLY A 132 1.15 6.93 2.75
N PRO A 133 2.38 6.40 2.90
CA PRO A 133 2.67 5.01 2.60
C PRO A 133 1.78 4.03 3.41
N VAL A 134 1.38 2.92 2.80
CA VAL A 134 0.58 1.84 3.39
C VAL A 134 1.09 0.49 2.89
N ILE A 135 1.23 -0.48 3.80
CA ILE A 135 1.45 -1.89 3.48
C ILE A 135 0.18 -2.65 3.86
N THR A 136 -0.35 -3.46 2.95
CA THR A 136 -1.54 -4.29 3.19
C THR A 136 -1.23 -5.74 2.85
N ALA A 137 -1.42 -6.66 3.81
CA ALA A 137 -1.31 -8.10 3.59
C ALA A 137 -2.57 -8.66 2.90
N ASP A 138 -2.46 -9.85 2.31
CA ASP A 138 -3.56 -10.54 1.64
C ASP A 138 -4.72 -10.93 2.58
N ASP A 139 -4.46 -11.03 3.88
CA ASP A 139 -5.47 -11.26 4.92
C ASP A 139 -6.15 -9.97 5.42
N GLY A 140 -5.77 -8.82 4.88
CA GLY A 140 -6.33 -7.51 5.21
C GLY A 140 -5.64 -6.78 6.36
N ARG A 141 -4.57 -7.34 6.95
CA ARG A 141 -3.77 -6.58 7.92
C ARG A 141 -3.08 -5.40 7.23
N GLU A 142 -3.15 -4.24 7.86
CA GLU A 142 -2.58 -2.99 7.34
C GLU A 142 -1.55 -2.40 8.30
N TRP A 143 -0.51 -1.80 7.74
CA TRP A 143 0.44 -0.95 8.45
C TRP A 143 0.49 0.40 7.75
N HIS A 144 0.36 1.49 8.50
CA HIS A 144 0.49 2.87 8.01
C HIS A 144 0.89 3.83 9.13
N GLY A 145 1.28 5.06 8.76
CA GLY A 145 1.61 6.12 9.71
C GLY A 145 3.05 6.09 10.25
N PRO A 146 3.37 6.93 11.25
CA PRO A 146 4.71 7.02 11.84
C PRO A 146 5.16 5.68 12.45
N GLY A 147 6.40 5.28 12.20
CA GLY A 147 6.94 4.00 12.69
C GLY A 147 6.39 2.75 11.99
N MET A 148 5.59 2.91 10.92
CA MET A 148 5.01 1.78 10.18
C MET A 148 6.06 0.75 9.77
N TRP A 149 7.21 1.19 9.27
CA TRP A 149 8.26 0.27 8.84
C TRP A 149 8.73 -0.63 9.98
N GLU A 150 9.03 -0.06 11.15
CA GLU A 150 9.43 -0.84 12.32
C GLU A 150 8.33 -1.79 12.79
N GLN A 151 7.07 -1.35 12.79
CA GLN A 151 5.93 -2.22 13.15
C GLN A 151 5.76 -3.38 12.16
N PHE A 152 5.97 -3.12 10.86
CA PHE A 152 5.95 -4.15 9.83
C PHE A 152 7.09 -5.14 10.03
N VAL A 153 8.33 -4.66 10.20
CA VAL A 153 9.52 -5.50 10.44
C VAL A 153 9.38 -6.36 11.70
N ASN A 154 8.86 -5.78 12.78
CA ASN A 154 8.56 -6.53 14.01
C ASN A 154 7.55 -7.66 13.75
N SER A 155 6.51 -7.39 12.96
CA SER A 155 5.48 -8.40 12.66
C SER A 155 6.01 -9.58 11.84
N ILE A 156 7.11 -9.44 11.12
CA ILE A 156 7.73 -10.52 10.33
C ILE A 156 8.99 -11.11 10.99
N GLY A 157 9.16 -10.87 12.30
CA GLY A 157 10.22 -11.47 13.11
C GLY A 157 11.57 -10.75 13.07
N ASN A 158 11.59 -9.44 12.75
CA ASN A 158 12.79 -8.58 12.80
C ASN A 158 13.95 -8.96 11.88
N VAL A 159 13.73 -9.85 10.91
CA VAL A 159 14.74 -10.23 9.91
C VAL A 159 14.27 -9.75 8.54
N VAL A 160 14.95 -8.73 8.02
CA VAL A 160 14.65 -8.12 6.71
C VAL A 160 15.88 -7.99 5.84
N GLU A 161 15.71 -8.25 4.54
CA GLU A 161 16.73 -8.02 3.52
C GLU A 161 16.75 -6.56 3.02
N TYR A 162 15.78 -5.74 3.44
CA TYR A 162 15.65 -4.33 3.04
C TYR A 162 16.05 -3.42 4.19
N LYS A 163 16.81 -2.37 3.86
CA LYS A 163 17.28 -1.37 4.82
C LYS A 163 16.16 -0.48 5.33
N ASN A 164 15.21 -0.16 4.45
CA ASN A 164 14.12 0.77 4.76
C ASN A 164 12.86 0.50 3.92
N MET A 165 11.80 1.25 4.24
CA MET A 165 10.52 1.20 3.56
C MET A 165 10.62 1.52 2.07
N GLU A 166 11.43 2.51 1.68
CA GLU A 166 11.58 2.94 0.29
C GLU A 166 12.15 1.84 -0.58
N GLU A 167 13.13 1.10 -0.05
CA GLU A 167 13.68 -0.09 -0.69
C GLU A 167 12.62 -1.20 -0.80
N PHE A 168 11.81 -1.37 0.25
CA PHE A 168 10.72 -2.34 0.23
C PHE A 168 9.66 -2.01 -0.82
N PHE A 169 9.30 -0.73 -0.96
CA PHE A 169 8.34 -0.24 -1.96
C PHE A 169 8.94 -0.22 -3.37
N GLY A 170 10.27 -0.28 -3.48
CA GLY A 170 11.01 -0.32 -4.73
C GLY A 170 11.42 1.04 -5.26
N PHE A 171 11.21 2.13 -4.51
CA PHE A 171 11.53 3.48 -4.97
C PHE A 171 13.03 3.72 -5.19
N ILE A 172 13.88 2.87 -4.58
CA ILE A 172 15.33 2.88 -4.82
C ILE A 172 15.70 2.17 -6.13
N ASN A 173 14.76 1.46 -6.78
CA ASN A 173 15.02 0.84 -8.07
C ASN A 173 15.26 1.92 -9.14
N PRO A 174 16.40 1.90 -9.87
CA PRO A 174 16.73 2.94 -10.84
C PRO A 174 15.67 3.15 -11.93
N MET A 175 15.07 2.06 -12.40
CA MET A 175 14.06 2.12 -13.46
C MET A 175 12.75 2.68 -12.94
N LEU A 176 12.35 2.33 -11.71
CA LEU A 176 11.15 2.89 -11.10
C LEU A 176 11.34 4.36 -10.73
N ALA A 177 12.48 4.73 -10.16
CA ALA A 177 12.80 6.12 -9.82
C ALA A 177 12.74 7.02 -11.05
N LYS A 178 13.38 6.62 -12.16
CA LYS A 178 13.30 7.35 -13.45
C LYS A 178 11.86 7.44 -13.98
N LYS A 179 11.06 6.37 -13.82
CA LYS A 179 9.65 6.38 -14.22
C LYS A 179 8.83 7.37 -13.39
N ILE A 180 9.08 7.46 -12.08
CA ILE A 180 8.45 8.44 -11.19
C ILE A 180 8.86 9.87 -11.59
N GLU A 181 10.15 10.09 -11.85
CA GLU A 181 10.66 11.39 -12.30
C GLU A 181 10.04 11.85 -13.63
N SER A 182 9.68 10.91 -14.51
CA SER A 182 9.03 11.23 -15.79
C SER A 182 7.57 11.69 -15.66
N LEU A 183 6.97 11.63 -14.47
CA LEU A 183 5.57 12.05 -14.24
C LEU A 183 5.38 13.57 -14.28
N GLY A 184 6.44 14.36 -14.14
CA GLY A 184 6.34 15.82 -14.16
C GLY A 184 7.56 16.51 -13.56
N ASP A 185 7.39 17.76 -13.16
CA ASP A 185 8.45 18.54 -12.54
C ASP A 185 8.71 18.08 -11.09
N VAL A 186 9.86 17.46 -10.86
CA VAL A 186 10.29 17.00 -9.53
C VAL A 186 10.92 18.11 -8.68
N SER A 187 11.10 19.33 -9.22
CA SER A 187 11.63 20.47 -8.47
C SER A 187 10.74 20.87 -7.28
N ILE A 188 9.45 20.52 -7.34
CA ILE A 188 8.48 20.69 -6.25
C ILE A 188 8.86 19.90 -4.99
N CYS A 189 9.61 18.80 -5.16
CA CYS A 189 10.13 17.97 -4.06
C CYS A 189 11.51 18.49 -3.64
N LYS A 190 11.55 19.60 -2.90
CA LYS A 190 12.77 20.39 -2.62
C LYS A 190 13.97 19.60 -2.06
N ARG A 191 13.74 18.58 -1.22
CA ARG A 191 14.83 17.78 -0.64
C ARG A 191 15.24 16.60 -1.52
N TYR A 192 14.41 16.24 -2.50
CA TYR A 192 14.65 15.08 -3.34
C TYR A 192 15.86 15.29 -4.25
N ILE A 193 16.76 14.30 -4.28
CA ILE A 193 17.91 14.29 -5.18
C ILE A 193 17.55 13.40 -6.38
N PRO A 194 17.43 13.96 -7.60
CA PRO A 194 17.16 13.18 -8.80
C PRO A 194 18.15 12.05 -9.02
N TRP A 195 17.67 10.90 -9.50
CA TRP A 195 18.43 9.68 -9.64
C TRP A 195 19.74 9.91 -10.42
N ASN A 196 19.66 10.60 -11.55
CA ASN A 196 20.82 10.88 -12.40
C ASN A 196 21.86 11.82 -11.75
N LYS A 197 21.49 12.54 -10.68
CA LYS A 197 22.41 13.41 -9.92
C LYS A 197 23.11 12.68 -8.78
N ARG A 198 22.60 11.52 -8.33
CA ARG A 198 23.15 10.76 -7.19
C ARG A 198 24.53 10.18 -7.47
N ALA A 199 24.78 9.71 -8.69
CA ALA A 199 26.08 9.16 -9.07
C ALA A 199 27.24 10.15 -8.95
N LYS A 200 26.97 11.46 -9.03
CA LYS A 200 27.97 12.52 -8.87
C LYS A 200 28.33 12.81 -7.40
N LEU A 201 27.51 12.38 -6.46
CA LEU A 201 27.72 12.59 -5.02
C LEU A 201 28.54 11.47 -4.37
N SER A 202 28.61 10.28 -4.99
CA SER A 202 29.42 9.15 -4.50
C SER A 202 30.87 9.17 -4.98
N SER A 203 31.23 10.17 -5.80
CA SER A 203 32.58 10.39 -6.34
C SER A 203 33.25 11.66 -5.79
N MET A 204 32.66 12.24 -4.74
CA MET A 204 33.22 13.32 -3.92
C MET A 204 33.36 12.79 -2.49
#